data_AF-A0A530HB97-F1
#
_entry.id   AF-A0A530HB97-F1
#
_cell.length_a   1.000
_cell.length_b   1.000
_cell.length_c   1.000
_cell.angle_alpha   90.00
_cell.angle_beta   90.00
_cell.angle_gamma   90.00
#
_symmetry.space_group_name_H-M   'P 1'
#
loop_
_entity.id
_entity.type
_entity.pdbx_description
1 polymer ?
#
loop_
_entity_poly.entity_id
_entity_poly.type
_entity_poly.pdbx_seq_one_letter_code
_entity_poly.pdbx_strand_id
1 'polypeptide(L)' 'MPMMMGNLSNTMMPNGMMKMMMAMMAGGDTPMGQMMSPDHVEGRIAFLSTELKLTKAQRPLWDAVAEALRANAHSAKDM' A
#
# COMPACT_ATOMS: atom_id res chain seq x y z
N MET A 1 -20.33 54.98 -4.67
CA MET A 1 -19.21 54.45 -3.86
C MET A 1 -19.43 52.96 -3.65
N PRO A 2 -18.60 52.07 -4.21
CA PRO A 2 -18.74 50.63 -3.99
C PRO A 2 -17.87 50.17 -2.81
N MET A 3 -18.46 49.39 -1.91
CA MET A 3 -17.79 48.70 -0.81
C MET A 3 -16.97 47.54 -1.37
N MET A 4 -15.66 47.56 -1.15
CA MET A 4 -14.74 46.47 -1.52
C MET A 4 -14.78 45.38 -0.46
N MET A 5 -15.28 44.22 -0.87
CA MET A 5 -15.19 42.95 -0.15
C MET A 5 -13.75 42.60 0.18
N GLY A 6 -13.50 42.33 1.46
CA GLY A 6 -12.38 41.50 1.88
C GLY A 6 -12.60 40.06 1.41
N ASN A 7 -11.57 39.49 0.81
CA ASN A 7 -11.40 38.04 0.72
C ASN A 7 -9.90 37.77 0.85
N LEU A 8 -9.45 37.56 2.08
CA LEU A 8 -9.04 36.25 2.57
C LEU A 8 -8.01 35.59 1.64
N SER A 9 -6.75 35.79 2.02
CA SER A 9 -5.85 34.69 2.40
C SER A 9 -5.93 33.43 1.53
N ASN A 10 -5.67 33.56 0.23
CA ASN A 10 -5.35 32.41 -0.59
C ASN A 10 -3.85 32.10 -0.44
N THR A 11 -3.48 31.66 0.77
CA THR A 11 -2.19 31.09 1.09
C THR A 11 -1.98 29.90 0.16
N MET A 12 -1.18 30.12 -0.88
CA MET A 12 -0.70 29.09 -1.79
C MET A 12 0.12 28.07 -0.99
N MET A 13 -0.55 27.08 -0.40
CA MET A 13 0.09 25.81 -0.11
C MET A 13 0.34 25.17 -1.49
N PRO A 14 1.60 24.98 -1.91
CA PRO A 14 1.87 24.43 -3.23
C PRO A 14 1.31 23.01 -3.28
N ASN A 15 0.31 22.79 -4.14
CA ASN A 15 -0.33 21.48 -4.38
C ASN A 15 0.68 20.33 -4.60
N GLY A 16 1.92 20.63 -4.98
CA GLY A 16 3.00 19.65 -5.08
C GLY A 16 3.39 19.00 -3.74
N MET A 17 3.33 19.75 -2.64
CA MET A 17 3.70 19.25 -1.31
C MET A 17 2.63 18.30 -0.75
N MET A 18 1.34 18.59 -0.99
CA MET A 18 0.24 17.68 -0.65
C MET A 18 0.28 16.38 -1.48
N LYS A 19 0.63 16.46 -2.77
CA LYS A 19 0.77 15.27 -3.63
C LYS A 19 1.92 14.35 -3.18
N MET A 20 3.05 14.93 -2.77
CA MET A 20 4.19 14.19 -2.22
C MET A 20 3.84 13.54 -0.87
N MET A 21 3.10 14.24 0.00
CA MET A 21 2.64 13.70 1.28
C MET A 21 1.63 12.55 1.10
N MET A 22 0.73 12.64 0.11
CA MET A 22 -0.19 11.54 -0.26
C MET A 22 0.56 10.32 -0.82
N ALA A 23 1.56 10.51 -1.67
CA ALA A 23 2.38 9.41 -2.20
C ALA A 23 3.16 8.69 -1.10
N MET A 24 3.66 9.45 -0.11
CA MET A 24 4.35 8.90 1.05
C MET A 24 3.40 8.14 2.00
N MET A 25 2.15 8.59 2.12
CA MET A 25 1.10 7.94 2.92
C MET A 25 0.47 6.72 2.23
N ALA A 26 0.52 6.66 0.90
CA ALA A 26 0.08 5.52 0.09
C ALA A 26 1.11 4.36 0.03
N GLY A 27 2.23 4.46 0.75
CA GLY A 27 3.20 3.37 0.83
C GLY A 27 3.96 3.10 -0.48
N GLY A 28 4.10 4.08 -1.37
CA GLY A 28 4.80 3.87 -2.64
C GLY A 28 6.32 3.64 -2.48
N ASP A 29 6.95 4.30 -1.50
CA ASP A 29 8.41 4.36 -1.40
C ASP A 29 8.94 4.19 0.04
N THR A 30 8.11 3.72 0.97
CA THR A 30 8.63 3.31 2.29
C THR A 30 9.09 1.86 2.22
N PRO A 31 10.12 1.45 2.99
CA PRO A 31 10.54 0.05 3.06
C PRO A 31 9.37 -0.90 3.34
N MET A 32 8.40 -0.45 4.15
CA MET A 32 7.20 -1.21 4.48
C MET A 32 6.18 -1.26 3.34
N GLY A 33 6.10 -0.19 2.55
CA GLY A 33 5.30 -0.09 1.34
C GLY A 33 5.82 -0.96 0.19
N GLN A 34 7.15 -0.99 -0.01
CA GLN A 34 7.80 -1.95 -0.91
C GLN A 34 7.62 -3.40 -0.44
N MET A 35 7.70 -3.64 0.87
CA MET A 35 7.36 -4.94 1.46
C MET A 35 5.89 -5.33 1.22
N MET A 36 5.00 -4.35 1.08
CA MET A 36 3.57 -4.58 0.84
C MET A 36 3.18 -4.51 -0.64
N SER A 37 4.11 -4.17 -1.54
CA SER A 37 3.85 -4.08 -2.98
C SER A 37 3.32 -5.42 -3.52
N PRO A 38 2.28 -5.39 -4.37
CA PRO A 38 1.73 -6.59 -5.00
C PRO A 38 2.73 -7.28 -5.95
N ASP A 39 3.78 -6.58 -6.39
CA ASP A 39 4.74 -7.09 -7.40
C ASP A 39 5.61 -8.26 -6.91
N HIS A 40 5.71 -8.47 -5.59
CA HIS A 40 6.58 -9.48 -4.99
C HIS A 40 5.82 -10.47 -4.09
N VAL A 41 4.54 -10.74 -4.40
CA VAL A 41 3.68 -11.61 -3.59
C VAL A 41 4.26 -13.02 -3.38
N GLU A 42 4.82 -13.67 -4.41
CA GLU A 42 5.40 -15.02 -4.25
C GLU A 42 6.63 -15.05 -3.34
N GLY A 43 7.48 -14.02 -3.40
CA GLY A 43 8.64 -13.91 -2.53
C GLY A 43 8.25 -13.79 -1.06
N ARG A 44 7.16 -13.05 -0.78
CA ARG A 44 6.62 -12.89 0.57
C ARG A 44 5.95 -14.16 1.08
N ILE A 45 5.19 -14.85 0.23
CA ILE A 45 4.60 -16.15 0.57
C ILE A 45 5.72 -17.16 0.91
N ALA A 46 6.77 -17.23 0.09
CA ALA A 46 7.91 -18.11 0.34
C ALA A 46 8.62 -17.76 1.67
N PHE A 47 8.88 -16.48 1.91
CA PHE A 47 9.47 -16.00 3.16
C PHE A 47 8.63 -16.39 4.38
N LEU A 48 7.34 -16.06 4.38
CA LEU A 48 6.42 -16.38 5.48
C LEU A 48 6.31 -17.88 5.72
N SER A 49 6.21 -18.69 4.66
CA SER A 49 6.13 -20.14 4.79
C SER A 49 7.37 -20.75 5.47
N THR A 50 8.53 -20.14 5.23
CA THR A 50 9.82 -20.55 5.79
C THR A 50 9.94 -20.11 7.25
N GLU A 51 9.64 -18.83 7.54
CA GLU A 51 9.67 -18.26 8.90
C GLU A 51 8.71 -18.96 9.85
N LEU A 52 7.51 -19.31 9.37
CA LEU A 52 6.49 -20.01 10.16
C LEU A 52 6.82 -21.47 10.44
N LYS A 53 7.85 -22.04 9.80
CA LYS A 53 8.31 -23.43 9.97
C LYS A 53 7.15 -24.43 9.88
N LEU A 54 6.36 -24.30 8.82
CA LEU A 54 5.12 -25.07 8.64
C LEU A 54 5.36 -26.58 8.74
N THR A 55 4.57 -27.23 9.57
CA THR A 55 4.53 -28.69 9.63
C THR A 55 3.75 -29.26 8.45
N LYS A 56 3.94 -30.56 8.16
CA LYS A 56 3.18 -31.26 7.11
C LYS A 56 1.66 -31.14 7.31
N ALA A 57 1.19 -31.17 8.56
CA ALA A 57 -0.24 -31.05 8.89
C ALA A 57 -0.80 -29.65 8.63
N GLN A 58 0.04 -28.60 8.68
CA GLN A 58 -0.37 -27.21 8.45
C GLN A 58 -0.34 -26.83 6.96
N ARG A 59 0.27 -27.65 6.09
CA ARG A 59 0.43 -27.36 4.66
C ARG A 59 -0.91 -27.08 3.95
N PRO A 60 -1.99 -27.88 4.16
CA PRO A 60 -3.27 -27.61 3.49
C PRO A 60 -3.91 -26.28 3.93
N LEU A 61 -3.75 -25.90 5.20
CA LEU A 61 -4.24 -24.62 5.72
C LEU A 61 -3.44 -23.45 5.15
N TRP A 62 -2.11 -23.62 5.05
CA TRP A 62 -1.23 -22.63 4.45
C TRP A 62 -1.55 -22.39 2.98
N ASP A 63 -1.83 -23.45 2.22
CA ASP A 63 -2.13 -23.34 0.79
C ASP A 63 -3.37 -22.46 0.55
N ALA A 64 -4.40 -22.56 1.40
CA ALA A 64 -5.58 -21.68 1.34
C ALA A 64 -5.24 -20.21 1.65
N VAL A 65 -4.35 -19.96 2.62
CA VAL A 65 -3.88 -18.60 2.94
C VAL A 65 -3.05 -18.02 1.80
N ALA A 66 -2.11 -18.80 1.25
CA ALA A 66 -1.29 -18.39 0.12
C ALA A 66 -2.14 -18.02 -1.09
N GLU A 67 -3.21 -18.76 -1.35
CA GLU A 67 -4.12 -18.46 -2.45
C GLU A 67 -4.90 -17.15 -2.24
N ALA A 68 -5.41 -16.91 -1.02
CA ALA A 68 -6.05 -15.64 -0.69
C ALA A 68 -5.08 -14.45 -0.83
N LEU A 69 -3.81 -14.62 -0.46
CA LEU A 69 -2.79 -13.59 -0.61
C LEU A 69 -2.51 -13.27 -2.08
N ARG A 70 -2.44 -14.28 -2.96
CA ARG A 70 -2.31 -14.08 -4.41
C ARG A 70 -3.50 -13.34 -4.99
N ALA A 71 -4.72 -13.79 -4.69
CA ALA A 71 -5.95 -13.17 -5.20
C ALA A 71 -6.03 -11.68 -4.81
N ASN A 72 -5.65 -11.35 -3.57
CA ASN A 72 -5.60 -9.96 -3.11
C ASN A 72 -4.51 -9.15 -3.83
N ALA A 73 -3.33 -9.72 -4.06
CA ALA A 73 -2.26 -9.04 -4.78
C ALA A 73 -2.63 -8.79 -6.25
N HIS A 74 -3.26 -9.76 -6.92
CA HIS A 74 -3.81 -9.58 -8.26
C HIS A 74 -4.86 -8.46 -8.29
N SER A 75 -5.83 -8.50 -7.37
CA SER A 75 -6.85 -7.45 -7.28
C SER A 75 -6.26 -6.06 -7.06
N ALA A 76 -5.25 -5.95 -6.18
CA ALA A 76 -4.57 -4.68 -5.93
C ALA A 76 -3.71 -4.18 -7.11
N LYS A 77 -3.27 -5.07 -7.99
CA LYS A 77 -2.53 -4.73 -9.21
C LYS A 77 -3.43 -4.26 -10.35
N ASP A 78 -4.66 -4.78 -10.41
CA ASP A 78 -5.65 -4.43 -11.42
C ASP A 78 -6.41 -3.11 -11.11
N MET A 79 -6.21 -2.55 -9.90
CA MET A 79 -6.75 -1.25 -9.45
C MET A 79 -5.83 -0.08 -9.82
#